data_AF-A0A2X2VKT2-F1
#
_entry.id   AF-A0A2X2VKT2-F1
#
_cell.length_a   1.000
_cell.length_b   1.000
_cell.length_c   1.000
_cell.angle_alpha   90.00
_cell.angle_beta   90.00
_cell.angle_gamma   90.00
#
_symmetry.space_group_name_H-M   'P 1'
#
loop_
_entity.id
_entity.type
_entity.pdbx_description
1 polymer ?
#
loop_
_entity_poly.entity_id
_entity_poly.type
_entity_poly.pdbx_seq_one_letter_code
_entity_poly.pdbx_strand_id
1 'polypeptide(L)'
;MTKQIMHPGHVAEVCSQIKKSNNRDFISDGFRQLLSQLPMGFHDVTATTVWRSRKTDVAHPEGFDHVTDIIYPPAQYARTGRLNTEGMSILYTSISNHGCLAEIGAQRGG
;
A
#
# COMPACT_ATOMS: atom_id res chain seq x y z
N MET A 1 -3.07 -24.62 -4.72
CA MET A 1 -4.43 -24.23 -5.10
C MET A 1 -4.35 -23.09 -6.10
N THR A 2 -4.86 -23.25 -7.31
CA THR A 2 -4.89 -22.20 -8.34
C THR A 2 -5.95 -21.20 -7.96
N LYS A 3 -5.55 -19.97 -7.61
CA LYS A 3 -6.45 -18.90 -7.21
C LYS A 3 -7.24 -18.45 -8.44
N GLN A 4 -8.55 -18.68 -8.46
CA GLN A 4 -9.40 -18.26 -9.57
C GLN A 4 -9.56 -16.74 -9.52
N ILE A 5 -8.92 -16.04 -10.46
CA ILE A 5 -8.98 -14.58 -10.56
C ILE A 5 -10.41 -14.18 -10.96
N MET A 6 -10.97 -13.25 -10.20
CA MET A 6 -12.31 -12.72 -10.44
C MET A 6 -12.41 -12.02 -11.80
N HIS A 7 -13.51 -12.23 -12.53
CA HIS A 7 -13.73 -11.56 -13.80
C HIS A 7 -13.92 -10.04 -13.61
N PRO A 8 -13.36 -9.16 -14.47
CA PRO A 8 -13.46 -7.70 -14.31
C PRO A 8 -14.89 -7.16 -14.17
N GLY A 9 -15.85 -7.76 -14.89
CA GLY A 9 -17.26 -7.38 -14.78
C GLY A 9 -17.84 -7.61 -13.38
N HIS A 10 -17.43 -8.70 -12.73
CA HIS A 10 -17.86 -9.03 -11.38
C HIS A 10 -17.20 -8.10 -10.34
N VAL A 11 -15.92 -7.74 -10.56
CA VAL A 11 -15.23 -6.74 -9.74
C VAL A 11 -15.95 -5.39 -9.79
N ALA A 12 -16.36 -4.94 -10.99
CA ALA A 12 -17.09 -3.69 -11.17
C ALA A 12 -18.46 -3.72 -10.47
N GLU A 13 -19.14 -4.86 -10.52
CA GLU A 13 -20.42 -5.08 -9.85
C GLU A 13 -20.28 -4.98 -8.32
N VAL A 14 -19.31 -5.70 -7.73
CA VAL A 14 -19.03 -5.63 -6.28
C VAL A 14 -18.72 -4.19 -5.85
N CYS A 15 -17.90 -3.48 -6.61
CA CYS A 15 -17.59 -2.06 -6.33
C CYS A 15 -18.85 -1.17 -6.37
N SER A 16 -19.76 -1.41 -7.32
CA SER A 16 -21.02 -0.68 -7.45
C SER A 16 -21.96 -0.95 -6.28
N GLN A 17 -22.03 -2.20 -5.81
CA GLN A 17 -22.84 -2.59 -4.67
C GLN A 17 -22.31 -2.00 -3.35
N ILE A 18 -20.98 -2.03 -3.14
CA ILE A 18 -20.33 -1.40 -1.97
C ILE A 18 -20.67 0.09 -1.90
N LYS A 19 -20.56 0.82 -3.02
CA LYS A 19 -20.86 2.27 -3.07
C LYS A 19 -22.30 2.62 -2.69
N LYS A 20 -23.24 1.69 -2.87
CA LYS A 20 -24.67 1.88 -2.60
C LYS A 20 -25.10 1.35 -1.24
N SER A 21 -24.20 0.66 -0.53
CA SER A 21 -24.49 0.00 0.73
C SER A 21 -24.15 0.90 1.91
N ASN A 22 -24.97 0.82 2.96
CA ASN A 22 -24.66 1.36 4.30
C ASN A 22 -24.41 0.24 5.31
N ASN A 23 -24.42 -1.03 4.87
CA ASN A 23 -24.14 -2.17 5.73
C ASN A 23 -22.62 -2.34 5.87
N ARG A 24 -22.13 -2.10 7.09
CA ARG A 24 -20.70 -2.15 7.43
C ARG A 24 -20.06 -3.50 7.12
N ASP A 25 -20.74 -4.60 7.46
CA ASP A 25 -20.20 -5.94 7.30
C ASP A 25 -20.09 -6.29 5.81
N PHE A 26 -21.13 -5.96 5.04
CA PHE A 26 -21.10 -6.12 3.58
C PHE A 26 -19.96 -5.34 2.91
N ILE A 27 -19.75 -4.08 3.33
CA ILE A 27 -18.68 -3.24 2.80
C ILE A 27 -17.32 -3.86 3.14
N SER A 28 -17.12 -4.25 4.40
CA SER A 28 -15.88 -4.85 4.89
C SER A 28 -15.54 -6.16 4.16
N ASP A 29 -16.51 -7.06 4.05
CA ASP A 29 -16.31 -8.35 3.40
C ASP A 29 -16.11 -8.21 1.90
N GLY A 30 -16.84 -7.28 1.25
CA GLY A 30 -16.63 -6.95 -0.16
C GLY A 30 -15.21 -6.44 -0.43
N PHE A 31 -14.69 -5.53 0.40
CA PHE A 31 -13.30 -5.09 0.28
C PHE A 31 -12.29 -6.21 0.53
N ARG A 32 -12.51 -7.06 1.55
CA ARG A 32 -11.67 -8.24 1.80
C ARG A 32 -11.63 -9.17 0.59
N GLN A 33 -12.78 -9.41 -0.04
CA GLN A 33 -12.87 -10.25 -1.24
C GLN A 33 -12.15 -9.66 -2.46
N LEU A 34 -12.24 -8.33 -2.64
CA LEU A 34 -11.53 -7.62 -3.71
C LEU A 34 -10.01 -7.65 -3.49
N LEU A 35 -9.56 -7.35 -2.26
CA LEU A 35 -8.15 -7.36 -1.88
C LEU A 35 -7.57 -8.77 -1.94
N SER A 36 -8.38 -9.78 -1.61
CA SER A 36 -7.99 -11.17 -1.78
C SER A 36 -7.77 -11.53 -3.24
N GLN A 37 -8.05 -10.72 -4.26
CA GLN A 37 -7.70 -11.01 -5.66
C GLN A 37 -6.28 -10.56 -6.02
N LEU A 38 -5.68 -9.69 -5.22
CA LEU A 38 -4.34 -9.20 -5.47
C LEU A 38 -3.31 -10.34 -5.24
N PRO A 39 -2.19 -10.36 -5.99
CA PRO A 39 -1.14 -11.35 -5.82
C PRO A 39 -0.33 -11.16 -4.52
N MET A 40 -0.53 -10.04 -3.84
CA MET A 40 0.15 -9.67 -2.59
C MET A 40 -0.64 -10.22 -1.39
N GLY A 41 0.07 -10.74 -0.37
CA GLY A 41 -0.48 -11.39 0.83
C GLY A 41 -1.25 -10.45 1.77
N PHE A 42 -2.29 -9.81 1.29
CA PHE A 42 -3.23 -9.00 2.05
C PHE A 42 -4.21 -9.89 2.81
N HIS A 43 -3.69 -10.63 3.80
CA HIS A 43 -4.50 -11.60 4.56
C HIS A 43 -5.30 -10.96 5.70
N ASP A 44 -5.03 -9.72 6.10
CA ASP A 44 -5.88 -8.99 7.05
C ASP A 44 -5.73 -7.47 6.87
N VAL A 45 -6.57 -6.88 6.01
CA VAL A 45 -6.58 -5.43 5.73
C VAL A 45 -7.85 -4.86 6.34
N THR A 46 -7.86 -4.66 7.65
CA THR A 46 -9.07 -4.21 8.37
C THR A 46 -8.98 -2.82 8.98
N ALA A 47 -8.05 -1.96 8.57
CA ALA A 47 -8.12 -0.57 8.99
C ALA A 47 -7.99 0.44 7.84
N THR A 48 -6.89 0.49 7.09
CA THR A 48 -6.71 1.51 6.04
C THR A 48 -5.57 1.11 5.10
N THR A 49 -5.78 1.24 3.79
CA THR A 49 -4.70 1.14 2.80
C THR A 49 -3.82 2.39 2.89
N VAL A 50 -2.53 2.18 3.09
CA VAL A 50 -1.53 3.26 3.06
C VAL A 50 -0.54 3.04 1.94
N TRP A 51 0.02 4.13 1.45
CA TRP A 51 0.97 4.21 0.36
C TRP A 51 2.35 4.51 0.91
N ARG A 52 3.36 3.87 0.33
CA ARG A 52 4.76 4.18 0.53
C ARG A 52 5.43 4.34 -0.82
N SER A 53 6.32 5.32 -0.93
CA SER A 53 7.10 5.57 -2.15
C SER A 53 8.57 5.74 -1.79
N ARG A 54 9.43 5.43 -2.76
CA ARG A 54 10.87 5.62 -2.71
C ARG A 54 11.27 6.25 -4.04
N LYS A 55 12.18 7.23 -4.02
CA LYS A 55 12.84 7.71 -5.23
C LYS A 55 13.84 6.67 -5.69
N THR A 56 13.72 6.23 -6.93
CA THR A 56 14.73 5.42 -7.61
C THR A 56 15.55 6.33 -8.51
N ASP A 57 16.86 6.19 -8.47
CA ASP A 57 17.79 6.93 -9.33
C ASP A 57 18.89 5.99 -9.86
N VAL A 58 19.83 6.51 -10.63
CA VAL A 58 20.93 5.69 -11.20
C VAL A 58 21.80 5.06 -10.11
N ALA A 59 21.91 5.69 -8.95
CA ALA A 59 22.69 5.17 -7.82
C ALA A 59 21.88 4.21 -6.92
N HIS A 60 20.55 4.31 -6.96
CA HIS A 60 19.61 3.50 -6.19
C HIS A 60 18.44 3.06 -7.09
N PRO A 61 18.69 2.16 -8.06
CA PRO A 61 17.65 1.69 -8.97
C PRO A 61 16.61 0.80 -8.27
N GLU A 62 16.94 0.26 -7.11
CA GLU A 62 16.11 -0.69 -6.38
C GLU A 62 14.82 -0.05 -5.85
N GLY A 63 13.70 -0.68 -6.21
CA GLY A 63 12.38 -0.33 -5.73
C GLY A 63 12.08 -0.98 -4.39
N PHE A 64 10.90 -1.58 -4.27
CA PHE A 64 10.55 -2.45 -3.15
C PHE A 64 10.48 -3.89 -3.67
N ASP A 65 11.59 -4.62 -3.58
CA ASP A 65 11.72 -5.97 -4.15
C ASP A 65 11.33 -7.06 -3.13
N HIS A 66 11.34 -6.72 -1.84
CA HIS A 66 11.01 -7.61 -0.73
C HIS A 66 10.00 -7.00 0.25
N VAL A 67 9.24 -7.85 0.93
CA VAL A 67 8.30 -7.42 1.99
C VAL A 67 9.04 -6.72 3.14
N THR A 68 10.30 -7.08 3.37
CA THR A 68 11.16 -6.39 4.34
C THR A 68 11.45 -4.94 3.97
N ASP A 69 11.24 -4.55 2.72
CA ASP A 69 11.53 -3.19 2.23
C ASP A 69 10.34 -2.24 2.46
N ILE A 70 9.14 -2.80 2.63
CA ILE A 70 7.90 -2.03 2.88
C ILE A 70 7.60 -1.85 4.36
N ILE A 71 8.31 -2.55 5.26
CA ILE A 71 8.23 -2.36 6.72
C ILE A 71 9.24 -1.33 7.23
N TYR A 72 9.28 -1.10 8.55
CA TYR A 72 10.27 -0.21 9.16
C TYR A 72 11.70 -0.67 8.83
N PRO A 73 12.64 0.23 8.47
CA PRO A 73 14.02 -0.17 8.23
C PRO A 73 14.67 -0.71 9.52
N PRO A 74 15.68 -1.59 9.45
CA PRO A 74 16.48 -1.94 10.63
C PRO A 74 17.06 -0.67 11.28
N ALA A 75 17.11 -0.61 12.61
CA ALA A 75 17.51 0.59 13.36
C ALA A 75 18.88 1.15 12.93
N GLN A 76 19.83 0.27 12.63
CA GLN A 76 21.18 0.62 12.13
C GLN A 76 21.19 1.32 10.76
N TYR A 77 20.10 1.24 10.00
CA TYR A 77 19.94 1.92 8.71
C TYR A 77 18.93 3.08 8.79
N ALA A 78 18.38 3.36 9.97
CA ALA A 78 17.44 4.46 10.18
C ALA A 78 18.19 5.79 10.15
N ARG A 79 17.98 6.56 9.09
CA ARG A 79 18.48 7.94 8.96
C ARG A 79 17.58 8.91 9.69
N THR A 80 18.14 10.03 10.14
CA THR A 80 17.37 11.15 10.70
C THR A 80 16.37 11.68 9.67
N GLY A 81 15.12 11.83 10.10
CA GLY A 81 14.01 12.36 9.31
C GLY A 81 13.22 13.42 10.07
N ARG A 82 12.02 13.74 9.61
CA ARG A 82 11.18 14.77 10.23
C ARG A 82 10.71 14.39 11.64
N LEU A 83 10.43 13.10 11.86
CA LEU A 83 9.84 12.57 13.10
C LEU A 83 10.72 11.53 13.80
N ASN A 84 11.92 11.25 13.29
CA ASN A 84 12.82 10.26 13.86
C ASN A 84 14.28 10.73 13.87
N THR A 85 15.03 10.31 14.88
CA THR A 85 16.48 10.50 14.98
C THR A 85 17.24 9.26 14.50
N GLU A 86 18.55 9.39 14.29
CA GLU A 86 19.43 8.26 14.00
C GLU A 86 19.26 7.12 15.02
N GLY A 87 19.19 5.89 14.53
CA GLY A 87 18.93 4.70 15.36
C GLY A 87 17.46 4.48 15.75
N MET A 88 16.57 5.46 15.53
CA MET A 88 15.13 5.32 15.77
C MET A 88 14.40 5.06 14.45
N SER A 89 13.97 3.82 14.25
CA SER A 89 13.27 3.42 13.03
C SER A 89 11.79 3.80 13.08
N ILE A 90 11.32 4.54 12.07
CA ILE A 90 9.91 4.86 11.85
C ILE A 90 9.52 4.50 10.41
N LEU A 91 8.29 4.03 10.24
CA LEU A 91 7.68 3.77 8.94
C LEU A 91 6.92 5.02 8.47
N TYR A 92 7.39 5.65 7.38
CA TYR A 92 6.70 6.75 6.73
C TYR A 92 5.74 6.22 5.66
N THR A 93 4.45 6.52 5.81
CA THR A 93 3.38 6.14 4.89
C THR A 93 2.34 7.25 4.77
N SER A 94 1.60 7.29 3.66
CA SER A 94 0.52 8.25 3.41
C SER A 94 -0.80 7.54 3.11
N ILE A 95 -1.93 8.12 3.50
CA ILE A 95 -3.26 7.61 3.13
C ILE A 95 -3.62 7.88 1.66
N SER A 96 -2.84 8.69 0.95
CA SER A 96 -3.02 8.97 -0.48
C SER A 96 -1.73 8.78 -1.28
N ASN A 97 -1.86 8.25 -2.49
CA ASN A 97 -0.76 8.11 -3.45
C ASN A 97 -0.16 9.47 -3.81
N HIS A 98 -0.99 10.50 -4.02
CA HIS A 98 -0.54 11.86 -4.34
C HIS A 98 0.29 12.47 -3.21
N GLY A 99 -0.17 12.36 -1.95
CA GLY A 99 0.60 12.82 -0.80
C GLY A 99 1.92 12.05 -0.65
N CYS A 100 1.89 10.75 -0.94
CA CYS A 100 3.08 9.90 -0.89
C CYS A 100 4.16 10.34 -1.90
N LEU A 101 3.75 10.65 -3.13
CA LEU A 101 4.63 11.14 -4.19
C LEU A 101 5.14 12.57 -3.89
N ALA A 102 4.30 13.42 -3.31
CA ALA A 102 4.68 14.76 -2.91
C ALA A 102 5.74 14.76 -1.79
N GLU A 103 5.61 13.89 -0.78
CA GLU A 103 6.59 13.79 0.33
C GLU A 103 7.99 13.37 -0.13
N ILE A 104 8.08 12.53 -1.17
CA ILE A 104 9.38 12.20 -1.77
C ILE A 104 9.83 13.24 -2.79
N GLY A 105 9.01 14.24 -3.13
CA GLY A 105 9.28 15.24 -4.16
C GLY A 105 9.37 14.66 -5.57
N ALA A 106 8.49 13.72 -5.90
CA ALA A 106 8.40 13.15 -7.25
C ALA A 106 7.83 14.20 -8.22
N GLN A 107 8.36 14.24 -9.45
CA GLN A 107 7.91 15.12 -10.52
C GLN A 107 7.11 14.31 -11.55
N ARG A 108 6.14 14.94 -12.23
CA ARG A 108 5.38 14.27 -13.29
C ARG A 108 6.33 13.81 -14.40
N GLY A 109 6.28 12.52 -14.74
CA GLY A 109 7.05 11.93 -15.83
C GLY A 109 8.40 11.33 -15.41
N GLY A 110 8.69 11.24 -14.12
CA GLY A 110 9.83 10.52 -13.54
C GLY A 110 9.38 9.51 -12.50
#